data_AF-A0A2V6K642-F1
#
_entry.id   AF-A0A2V6K642-F1
#
_cell.length_a   1.000
_cell.length_b   1.000
_cell.length_c   1.000
_cell.angle_alpha   90.00
_cell.angle_beta   90.00
_cell.angle_gamma   90.00
#
_symmetry.space_group_name_H-M   'P 1'
#
loop_
_entity.id
_entity.type
_entity.pdbx_description
1 polymer ?
#
loop_
_entity_poly.entity_id
_entity_poly.type
_entity_poly.pdbx_seq_one_letter_code
_entity_poly.pdbx_strand_id
1 'polypeptide(L)' 'NKAQMVKVTTGISDDTYTEIKSGIQPGDEVISGSYSAISRKLKEGAKVTLDKEGMK' A
#
# COMPACT_ATOMS: atom_id res chain seq x y z
N ASN A 1 13.86 -2.82 -0.29
CA ASN A 1 12.40 -2.84 -0.55
C ASN A 1 12.14 -2.31 -1.95
N LYS A 2 11.49 -3.11 -2.79
CA LYS A 2 11.05 -2.72 -4.14
C LYS A 2 9.53 -2.75 -4.18
N ALA A 3 8.92 -1.80 -4.88
CA ALA A 3 7.48 -1.75 -5.03
C ALA A 3 6.99 -2.87 -5.94
N GLN A 4 5.93 -3.57 -5.50
CA GLN A 4 5.23 -4.58 -6.29
C GLN A 4 3.75 -4.19 -6.33
N MET A 5 3.18 -4.12 -7.54
CA MET A 5 1.74 -3.94 -7.68
C MET A 5 1.06 -5.30 -7.54
N VAL A 6 0.17 -5.41 -6.56
CA VAL A 6 -0.61 -6.61 -6.32
C VAL A 6 -2.08 -6.26 -6.45
N LYS A 7 -2.80 -7.06 -7.24
CA LYS A 7 -4.25 -6.90 -7.40
C LYS A 7 -4.94 -7.44 -6.15
N VAL A 8 -5.69 -6.58 -5.47
CA VAL A 8 -6.49 -6.94 -4.29
C VAL A 8 -7.97 -6.89 -4.61
N THR A 9 -8.76 -7.66 -3.85
CA THR A 9 -10.22 -7.57 -3.87
C THR A 9 -10.66 -6.83 -2.62
N THR A 10 -11.34 -5.70 -2.80
CA THR A 10 -11.89 -4.90 -1.70
C THR A 10 -13.32 -5.35 -1.37
N GLY A 11 -13.71 -5.09 -0.12
CA GLY A 11 -15.04 -5.38 0.41
C GLY A 11 -15.81 -4.10 0.73
N ILE A 12 -16.36 -4.05 1.94
CA ILE A 12 -17.05 -2.86 2.44
C ILE A 12 -15.99 -1.78 2.69
N SER A 13 -16.28 -0.53 2.32
CA SER A 13 -15.38 0.59 2.51
C SER A 13 -16.18 1.84 2.88
N ASP A 14 -15.62 2.66 3.75
CA ASP A 14 -16.10 3.98 4.12
C ASP A 14 -15.01 5.03 3.88
N ASP A 15 -15.23 6.26 4.36
CA ASP A 15 -14.31 7.39 4.16
C ASP A 15 -12.95 7.19 4.86
N THR A 16 -12.88 6.30 5.86
CA THR A 16 -11.70 6.09 6.71
C THR A 16 -11.06 4.72 6.49
N TYR A 17 -11.86 3.69 6.25
CA TYR A 17 -11.42 2.30 6.20
C TYR A 17 -11.88 1.57 4.94
N THR A 18 -11.03 0.68 4.45
CA THR A 18 -11.31 -0.21 3.32
C THR A 18 -11.03 -1.64 3.73
N GLU A 19 -12.03 -2.52 3.62
CA GLU A 19 -11.86 -3.95 3.84
C GLU A 19 -11.13 -4.60 2.66
N ILE A 20 -10.12 -5.42 2.94
CA ILE A 20 -9.44 -6.25 1.94
C ILE A 20 -9.84 -7.72 2.12
N LYS A 21 -10.47 -8.30 1.10
CA LYS A 21 -10.96 -9.69 1.10
C LYS A 21 -9.91 -10.67 0.60
N SER A 22 -9.07 -10.28 -0.35
CA SER A 22 -8.02 -11.13 -0.91
C SER A 22 -6.92 -10.33 -1.61
N GLY A 23 -5.78 -10.96 -1.83
CA GLY A 23 -4.64 -10.41 -2.58
C GLY A 23 -3.44 -10.04 -1.72
N ILE A 24 -3.58 -9.98 -0.39
CA ILE A 24 -2.48 -9.81 0.58
C ILE A 24 -2.76 -10.66 1.82
N GLN A 25 -1.73 -10.94 2.60
CA GLN A 25 -1.79 -11.73 3.84
C GLN A 25 -1.43 -10.89 5.07
N PRO A 26 -1.89 -11.28 6.27
CA PRO A 26 -1.42 -10.69 7.51
C PRO A 26 0.11 -10.78 7.62
N GLY A 27 0.76 -9.65 7.86
CA GLY A 27 2.22 -9.55 7.91
C GLY A 27 2.87 -9.02 6.62
N ASP A 28 2.11 -8.88 5.53
CA ASP A 28 2.61 -8.22 4.32
C ASP A 28 2.87 -6.73 4.57
N GLU A 29 4.02 -6.24 4.09
CA GLU A 29 4.35 -4.82 4.12
C GLU A 29 3.59 -4.08 3.02
N VAL A 30 2.71 -3.15 3.42
CA VAL A 30 1.98 -2.28 2.50
C VAL A 30 2.68 -0.93 2.36
N ILE A 31 2.73 -0.43 1.13
CA ILE A 31 3.29 0.89 0.83
C ILE A 31 2.21 1.94 1.10
N SER A 32 2.43 2.77 2.12
CA SER A 32 1.58 3.91 2.44
C SER A 32 2.28 5.23 2.16
N GLY A 33 1.50 6.28 1.88
CA GLY A 33 2.03 7.60 1.56
C GLY A 33 1.01 8.48 0.86
N SER A 34 1.40 9.72 0.52
CA SER A 34 0.51 10.64 -0.18
C SER A 34 0.03 10.08 -1.52
N TYR A 35 -1.22 10.35 -1.88
CA TYR A 35 -1.80 9.91 -3.16
C TYR A 35 -0.93 10.33 -4.35
N SER A 36 -0.37 11.54 -4.33
CA SER A 36 0.54 12.02 -5.38
C SER A 36 1.83 11.21 -5.50
N ALA A 37 2.38 10.71 -4.39
CA ALA A 37 3.56 9.85 -4.41
C ALA A 37 3.21 8.47 -5.00
N ILE A 38 2.10 7.88 -4.58
CA ILE A 38 1.67 6.54 -5.02
C ILE A 38 1.22 6.57 -6.49
N SER A 39 0.35 7.50 -6.88
CA SER A 39 -0.23 7.52 -8.23
C SER A 39 0.72 7.99 -9.34
N ARG A 40 1.70 8.85 -9.02
CA ARG A 40 2.57 9.47 -10.04
C ARG A 40 4.03 9.04 -9.99
N LYS A 41 4.55 8.76 -8.78
CA LYS A 41 5.99 8.48 -8.58
C LYS A 41 6.26 6.99 -8.37
N LEU A 42 5.31 6.26 -7.79
CA LEU A 42 5.45 4.83 -7.58
C LEU A 42 5.28 4.10 -8.92
N LYS A 43 6.32 3.35 -9.29
CA LYS A 43 6.30 2.46 -10.45
C LYS A 43 6.68 1.07 -9.97
N GLU A 44 6.31 0.07 -10.75
CA GLU A 44 6.73 -1.31 -10.47
C GLU A 44 8.26 -1.41 -10.41
N GLY A 45 8.77 -2.09 -9.39
CA GLY A 45 10.20 -2.23 -9.14
C GLY A 45 10.89 -0.97 -8.58
N ALA A 46 10.17 0.13 -8.36
CA ALA A 46 10.74 1.34 -7.77
C ALA A 46 11.30 1.04 -6.38
N LYS A 47 12.46 1.63 -6.08
CA LYS A 47 13.08 1.50 -4.76
C LYS A 47 12.31 2.37 -3.78
N VAL A 48 11.80 1.76 -2.72
CA VAL A 48 11.05 2.44 -1.67
C VAL A 48 11.84 2.43 -0.37
N THR A 49 11.69 3.50 0.40
CA THR A 49 12.27 3.66 1.74
C THR A 49 11.15 3.67 2.77
N LEU A 50 11.35 2.94 3.86
CA LEU A 50 10.48 3.01 5.01
C LEU A 50 10.64 4.38 5.67
N ASP A 51 9.57 5.17 5.66
CA ASP A 51 9.54 6.37 6.48
C ASP A 51 9.25 5.96 7.93
N LYS A 52 10.02 6.46 8.88
CA LYS A 52 9.94 6.03 10.30
C LYS A 52 8.65 6.49 10.99
N GLU A 53 7.80 7.25 10.31
CA GLU A 53 6.56 7.81 10.85
C GLU A 53 5.47 6.76 11.12
N GLY A 54 5.51 5.60 10.46
CA GLY A 54 4.52 4.52 10.65
C GLY A 54 4.78 3.58 11.84
N MET A 55 5.86 3.77 12.60
CA MET A 55 6.22 2.93 13.77
C MET A 55 5.87 3.57 15.13
N LYS A 56 5.01 4.60 15.15
CA LYS A 56 4.51 5.19 16.40
C LYS A 56 3.22 4.54 16.87
#